data_AF-A0A962LR03-F1
#
_entry.id   AF-A0A962LR03-F1
#
_cell.length_a   1.000
_cell.length_b   1.000
_cell.length_c   1.000
_cell.angle_alpha   90.00
_cell.angle_beta   90.00
_cell.angle_gamma   90.00
#
_symmetry.space_group_name_H-M   'P 1'
#
loop_
_entity.id
_entity.type
_entity.pdbx_description
1 polymer ?
#
loop_
_entity_poly.entity_id
_entity_poly.type
_entity_poly.pdbx_seq_one_letter_code
_entity_poly.pdbx_strand_id
1 'polypeptide(L)'
;MPHRDDPVATNQLFGRYRRNVIVMITLCYGLGYVCRLALNVVKKPLMDAGIFTPEEVGLIGSMMLGGYAVGKFTNGFLADHAHAGRFLAAGLFLSALCNVGMSLSTVLVLSAVLWAFNGWFQGFGAPACAVSLANWYGNNERGRVYGVWSTAHSIGEGLTYLGIAYLIAAAPKGLGLGWQWGFWVPAAVCVFAALLALRYLPDRPATLGLPSVAQWKGDHSAMSAHAVSADSSVWRTQLKILAIPSIWVLALASSSMYVTRYAINSWGNVYLQEIRGFDDFLDRRLPADSAAARGQRQVVGKLREIYGTHVCDAGKIISVVQKYDNGEFIDDCLGHQDGTVVDNVEDVDLVVGWLAEYTRPHGFAISETQFHVFILNASRRLFSDRFFTSSFRPEFYSHLGYNWVVDNGPLDDCPYPLTEMKDDSLVCNEPVESNGHTIMVSPLKRLMMRNIPQLRDELMHVVNVFDPWARDRGEYYSLDWKPRPDARADPAFVEQDYEAVDYETVD
;
A
#
# COMPACT_ATOMS: atom_id res chain seq x y z
N MET A 1 31.58 28.13 23.07
CA MET A 1 30.33 27.40 22.80
C MET A 1 29.43 27.54 24.02
N PRO A 2 28.35 28.35 23.99
CA PRO A 2 27.73 28.88 25.21
C PRO A 2 26.39 28.23 25.65
N HIS A 3 25.95 27.11 25.06
CA HIS A 3 24.60 26.56 25.31
C HIS A 3 24.53 25.28 26.16
N ARG A 4 25.65 24.81 26.72
CA ARG A 4 25.65 23.54 27.48
C ARG A 4 24.95 23.61 28.84
N ASP A 5 24.79 24.82 29.37
CA ASP A 5 24.39 25.04 30.77
C ASP A 5 23.00 25.69 30.94
N ASP A 6 22.27 25.95 29.84
CA ASP A 6 20.88 26.45 29.89
C ASP A 6 19.88 25.39 29.37
N PRO A 7 19.14 24.71 30.28
CA PRO A 7 18.12 23.73 29.93
C PRO A 7 16.99 24.29 29.08
N VAL A 8 16.63 25.57 29.25
CA VAL A 8 15.51 26.20 28.54
C VAL A 8 15.91 26.46 27.09
N ALA A 9 17.08 27.04 26.85
CA ALA A 9 17.62 27.22 25.51
C ALA A 9 17.77 25.87 24.77
N THR A 10 18.30 24.86 25.46
CA THR A 10 18.47 23.50 24.91
C THR A 10 17.13 22.90 24.47
N ASN A 11 16.09 23.01 25.30
CA ASN A 11 14.74 22.52 24.97
C ASN A 11 14.13 23.25 23.75
N GLN A 12 14.31 24.56 23.65
CA GLN A 12 13.82 25.34 22.51
C GLN A 12 14.54 24.95 21.21
N LEU A 13 15.86 24.78 21.26
CA LEU A 13 16.69 24.32 20.13
C LEU A 13 16.26 22.93 19.66
N PHE A 14 16.07 21.97 20.56
CA PHE A 14 15.53 20.65 20.21
C PHE A 14 14.15 20.75 19.59
N GLY A 15 13.23 21.52 20.17
CA GLY A 15 11.88 21.71 19.62
C GLY A 15 11.91 22.24 18.18
N ARG A 16 12.73 23.25 17.90
CA ARG A 16 12.89 23.84 16.56
C ARG A 16 13.49 22.85 15.56
N TYR A 17 14.61 22.21 15.90
CA TYR A 17 15.28 21.29 14.98
C TYR A 17 14.46 20.03 14.73
N ARG A 18 13.77 19.49 15.74
CA ARG A 18 12.92 18.31 15.55
C ARG A 18 11.78 18.61 14.58
N ARG A 19 11.06 19.72 14.75
CA ARG A 19 10.02 20.15 13.77
C ARG A 19 10.61 20.31 12.37
N ASN A 20 11.76 20.94 12.24
CA ASN A 20 12.43 21.11 10.96
C ASN A 20 12.83 19.76 10.34
N VAL A 21 13.40 18.83 11.11
CA VAL A 21 13.79 17.49 10.65
C VAL A 21 12.60 16.74 10.08
N ILE A 22 11.47 16.64 10.81
CA ILE A 22 10.31 15.90 10.28
C ILE A 22 9.74 16.54 9.02
N VAL A 23 9.64 17.86 8.96
CA VAL A 23 9.14 18.55 7.76
C VAL A 23 10.10 18.32 6.59
N MET A 24 11.40 18.46 6.79
CA MET A 24 12.41 18.28 5.73
C MET A 24 12.50 16.84 5.24
N ILE A 25 12.52 15.84 6.12
CA ILE A 25 12.59 14.44 5.68
C ILE A 25 11.30 14.02 4.97
N THR A 26 10.12 14.46 5.43
CA THR A 26 8.85 14.15 4.75
C THR A 26 8.79 14.82 3.38
N LEU A 27 9.13 16.11 3.31
CA LEU A 27 9.12 16.87 2.07
C LEU A 27 10.15 16.34 1.07
N CYS A 28 11.43 16.23 1.46
CA CYS A 28 12.50 15.83 0.55
C CYS A 28 12.32 14.37 0.09
N TYR A 29 11.87 13.48 0.97
CA TYR A 29 11.59 12.10 0.59
C TYR A 29 10.38 12.01 -0.35
N GLY A 30 9.31 12.78 -0.07
CA GLY A 30 8.14 12.86 -0.96
C GLY A 30 8.48 13.42 -2.34
N LEU A 31 9.24 14.50 -2.42
CA LEU A 31 9.74 15.06 -3.69
C LEU A 31 10.69 14.09 -4.41
N GLY A 32 11.44 13.25 -3.68
CA GLY A 32 12.29 12.22 -4.26
C GLY A 32 11.54 11.15 -5.05
N TYR A 33 10.29 10.84 -4.67
CA TYR A 33 9.44 9.89 -5.42
C TYR A 33 9.14 10.32 -6.84
N VAL A 34 9.21 11.62 -7.11
CA VAL A 34 8.94 12.19 -8.43
C VAL A 34 9.92 11.63 -9.47
N CYS A 35 11.22 11.59 -9.16
CA CYS A 35 12.25 10.99 -10.02
C CYS A 35 12.21 9.46 -10.07
N ARG A 36 11.57 8.82 -9.08
CA ARG A 36 11.38 7.36 -9.02
C ARG A 36 10.26 6.92 -9.96
N LEU A 37 9.18 7.71 -10.02
CA LEU A 37 7.94 7.37 -10.73
C LEU A 37 7.83 8.06 -12.10
N ALA A 38 8.78 8.92 -12.47
CA ALA A 38 8.79 9.63 -13.75
C ALA A 38 8.58 8.70 -14.96
N LEU A 39 9.26 7.54 -15.00
CA LEU A 39 9.08 6.58 -16.09
C LEU A 39 7.62 6.12 -16.23
N ASN A 40 6.88 5.93 -15.14
CA ASN A 40 5.47 5.49 -15.18
C ASN A 40 4.55 6.49 -15.90
N VAL A 41 4.89 7.78 -15.87
CA VAL A 41 4.15 8.84 -16.58
C VAL A 41 4.57 8.90 -18.05
N VAL A 42 5.83 8.61 -18.34
CA VAL A 42 6.44 8.83 -19.67
C VAL A 42 6.42 7.58 -20.56
N LYS A 43 6.02 6.41 -20.04
CA LYS A 43 5.97 5.15 -20.81
C LYS A 43 5.20 5.29 -22.11
N LYS A 44 3.96 5.77 -22.06
CA LYS A 44 3.10 5.88 -23.24
C LYS A 44 3.71 6.84 -24.28
N PRO A 45 4.14 8.06 -23.93
CA PRO A 45 4.90 8.92 -24.86
C PRO A 45 6.15 8.28 -25.48
N LEU A 46 6.91 7.46 -24.74
CA LEU A 46 8.08 6.76 -25.29
C LEU A 46 7.71 5.66 -26.29
N MET A 47 6.62 4.95 -26.02
CA MET A 47 6.10 3.91 -26.92
C MET A 47 5.49 4.52 -28.18
N ASP A 48 4.72 5.60 -28.04
CA ASP A 48 4.09 6.31 -29.17
C ASP A 48 5.13 6.96 -30.10
N ALA A 49 6.24 7.44 -29.53
CA ALA A 49 7.38 7.93 -30.29
C ALA A 49 8.19 6.80 -30.98
N GLY A 50 7.84 5.53 -30.77
CA GLY A 50 8.53 4.37 -31.33
C GLY A 50 9.95 4.19 -30.79
N ILE A 51 10.27 4.75 -29.61
CA ILE A 51 11.63 4.69 -29.04
C ILE A 51 11.88 3.34 -28.39
N PHE A 52 10.88 2.81 -27.66
CA PHE A 52 10.96 1.53 -26.98
C PHE A 52 9.66 0.75 -27.13
N THR A 53 9.75 -0.57 -27.23
CA THR A 53 8.58 -1.45 -27.17
C THR A 53 8.03 -1.59 -25.73
N PRO A 54 6.80 -2.06 -25.54
CA PRO A 54 6.26 -2.33 -24.20
C PRO A 54 7.16 -3.26 -23.36
N GLU A 55 7.73 -4.30 -23.98
CA GLU A 55 8.66 -5.24 -23.33
C GLU A 55 9.94 -4.53 -22.87
N GLU A 56 10.49 -3.66 -23.72
CA GLU A 56 11.70 -2.89 -23.44
C GLU A 56 11.49 -1.88 -22.30
N VAL A 57 10.36 -1.16 -22.30
CA VAL A 57 10.00 -0.25 -21.21
C VAL A 57 9.76 -1.03 -19.90
N GLY A 58 9.17 -2.22 -19.98
CA GLY A 58 9.02 -3.14 -18.85
C GLY A 58 10.37 -3.59 -18.28
N LEU A 59 11.33 -3.89 -19.14
CA LEU A 59 12.70 -4.24 -18.75
C LEU A 59 13.40 -3.08 -18.04
N ILE A 60 13.35 -1.88 -18.63
CA ILE A 60 13.92 -0.66 -18.02
C ILE A 60 13.31 -0.44 -16.63
N GLY A 61 11.98 -0.53 -16.50
CA GLY A 61 11.28 -0.40 -15.22
C GLY A 61 11.72 -1.43 -14.17
N SER A 62 11.96 -2.67 -14.59
CA SER A 62 12.44 -3.75 -13.72
C SER A 62 13.87 -3.50 -13.21
N MET A 63 14.73 -2.91 -14.04
CA MET A 63 16.12 -2.59 -13.68
C MET A 63 16.21 -1.60 -12.51
N MET A 64 15.28 -0.65 -12.41
CA MET A 64 15.15 0.24 -11.25
C MET A 64 14.85 -0.53 -9.95
N LEU A 65 13.96 -1.52 -9.99
CA LEU A 65 13.66 -2.34 -8.80
C LEU A 65 14.87 -3.16 -8.37
N GLY A 66 15.61 -3.72 -9.33
CA GLY A 66 16.87 -4.42 -9.09
C GLY A 66 17.93 -3.51 -8.44
N GLY A 67 18.16 -2.32 -9.02
CA GLY A 67 19.07 -1.32 -8.45
C GLY A 67 18.66 -0.88 -7.04
N TYR A 68 17.36 -0.69 -6.80
CA TYR A 68 16.83 -0.35 -5.49
C TYR A 68 17.02 -1.46 -4.46
N ALA A 69 16.89 -2.73 -4.85
CA ALA A 69 17.16 -3.87 -3.96
C ALA A 69 18.63 -3.89 -3.50
N VAL A 70 19.57 -3.69 -4.43
CA VAL A 70 21.01 -3.56 -4.12
C VAL A 70 21.26 -2.33 -3.24
N GLY A 71 20.59 -1.21 -3.54
CA GLY A 71 20.69 0.03 -2.78
C GLY A 71 20.22 -0.13 -1.33
N LYS A 72 19.10 -0.82 -1.09
CA LYS A 72 18.62 -1.10 0.26
C LYS A 72 19.61 -1.92 1.09
N PHE A 73 20.31 -2.86 0.47
CA PHE A 73 21.31 -3.67 1.16
C PHE A 73 22.58 -2.87 1.48
N THR A 74 23.05 -2.04 0.55
CA THR A 74 24.34 -1.34 0.65
C THR A 74 24.24 0.01 1.36
N ASN A 75 23.23 0.82 1.05
CA ASN A 75 23.13 2.21 1.50
C ASN A 75 22.73 2.34 2.98
N GLY A 76 22.14 1.31 3.59
CA GLY A 76 21.87 1.28 5.03
C GLY A 76 23.15 1.43 5.85
N PHE A 77 24.16 0.60 5.54
CA PHE A 77 25.47 0.64 6.21
C PHE A 77 26.21 1.97 5.98
N LEU A 78 26.08 2.54 4.77
CA LEU A 78 26.68 3.83 4.43
C LEU A 78 26.00 4.98 5.17
N ALA A 79 24.67 4.96 5.30
CA ALA A 79 23.91 6.01 5.96
C ALA A 79 24.25 6.16 7.46
N ASP A 80 24.58 5.05 8.14
CA ASP A 80 24.97 5.07 9.56
C ASP A 80 26.27 5.86 9.81
N HIS A 81 27.13 5.97 8.80
CA HIS A 81 28.43 6.63 8.88
C HIS A 81 28.45 7.99 8.17
N ALA A 82 27.44 8.27 7.34
CA ALA A 82 27.34 9.52 6.59
C ALA A 82 26.56 10.59 7.35
N HIS A 83 26.77 11.84 6.96
CA HIS A 83 25.93 12.96 7.37
C HIS A 83 24.57 12.83 6.67
N ALA A 84 23.48 12.67 7.44
CA ALA A 84 22.16 12.31 6.90
C ALA A 84 21.65 13.28 5.81
N GLY A 85 21.76 14.60 6.05
CA GLY A 85 21.37 15.62 5.07
C GLY A 85 22.13 15.57 3.74
N ARG A 86 23.46 15.41 3.80
CA ARG A 86 24.32 15.28 2.60
C ARG A 86 24.08 13.97 1.87
N PHE A 87 23.85 12.89 2.61
CA PHE A 87 23.59 11.57 2.04
C PHE A 87 22.25 11.53 1.30
N LEU A 88 21.19 12.08 1.90
CA LEU A 88 19.88 12.24 1.25
C LEU A 88 19.99 13.11 -0.01
N ALA A 89 20.65 14.28 0.11
CA ALA A 89 20.81 15.19 -1.01
C ALA A 89 21.61 14.59 -2.17
N ALA A 90 22.69 13.84 -1.88
CA ALA A 90 23.47 13.16 -2.90
C ALA A 90 22.61 12.14 -3.67
N GLY A 91 21.80 11.33 -2.97
CA GLY A 91 20.88 10.40 -3.62
C GLY A 91 19.85 11.10 -4.51
N LEU A 92 19.24 12.18 -4.03
CA LEU A 92 18.27 12.97 -4.80
C LEU A 92 18.91 13.64 -6.04
N PHE A 93 20.10 14.21 -5.89
CA PHE A 93 20.81 14.87 -6.98
C PHE A 93 21.28 13.87 -8.04
N LEU A 94 21.86 12.74 -7.63
CA LEU A 94 22.32 11.71 -8.56
C LEU A 94 21.15 11.02 -9.27
N SER A 95 20.02 10.83 -8.58
CA SER A 95 18.76 10.39 -9.20
C SER A 95 18.24 11.39 -10.25
N ALA A 96 18.35 12.69 -9.99
CA ALA A 96 18.01 13.72 -10.96
C ALA A 96 18.92 13.67 -12.20
N LEU A 97 20.23 13.45 -12.03
CA LEU A 97 21.16 13.26 -13.14
C LEU A 97 20.81 12.02 -13.99
N CYS A 98 20.40 10.92 -13.35
CA CYS A 98 19.93 9.74 -14.09
C CYS A 98 18.66 10.05 -14.91
N ASN A 99 17.73 10.84 -14.37
CA ASN A 99 16.53 11.28 -15.11
C ASN A 99 16.91 12.17 -16.30
N VAL A 100 17.83 13.13 -16.12
CA VAL A 100 18.36 13.92 -17.25
C VAL A 100 19.04 13.00 -18.27
N GLY A 101 19.81 12.00 -17.83
CA GLY A 101 20.39 10.99 -18.72
C GLY A 101 19.34 10.24 -19.53
N MET A 102 18.23 9.82 -18.91
CA MET A 102 17.11 9.16 -19.59
C MET A 102 16.51 10.03 -20.68
N SER A 103 16.38 11.34 -20.45
CA SER A 103 15.85 12.28 -21.44
C SER A 103 16.68 12.38 -22.72
N LEU A 104 17.95 11.98 -22.66
CA LEU A 104 18.92 12.04 -23.76
C LEU A 104 19.15 10.66 -24.40
N SER A 105 18.66 9.58 -23.78
CA SER A 105 18.94 8.21 -24.18
C SER A 105 17.77 7.58 -24.92
N THR A 106 18.00 7.14 -26.15
CA THR A 106 17.10 6.27 -26.92
C THR A 106 17.63 4.83 -27.03
N VAL A 107 18.77 4.53 -26.40
CA VAL A 107 19.41 3.21 -26.47
C VAL A 107 18.99 2.37 -25.26
N LEU A 108 18.39 1.21 -25.51
CA LEU A 108 17.82 0.34 -24.47
C LEU A 108 18.80 0.06 -23.33
N VAL A 109 20.02 -0.39 -23.65
CA VAL A 109 21.02 -0.76 -22.65
C VAL A 109 21.43 0.44 -21.78
N LEU A 110 21.63 1.60 -22.40
CA LEU A 110 21.98 2.81 -21.67
C LEU A 110 20.84 3.25 -20.74
N SER A 111 19.60 3.24 -21.25
CA SER A 111 18.41 3.57 -20.47
C SER A 111 18.19 2.60 -19.31
N ALA A 112 18.37 1.29 -19.53
CA ALA A 112 18.29 0.26 -18.51
C ALA A 112 19.34 0.46 -17.40
N VAL A 113 20.58 0.77 -17.76
CA VAL A 113 21.67 1.03 -16.81
C VAL A 113 21.43 2.32 -16.03
N LEU A 114 21.04 3.41 -16.71
CA LEU A 114 20.71 4.67 -16.06
C LEU A 114 19.55 4.51 -15.06
N TRP A 115 18.52 3.74 -15.42
CA TRP A 115 17.39 3.49 -14.55
C TRP A 115 17.72 2.54 -13.38
N ALA A 116 18.64 1.59 -13.57
CA ALA A 116 19.20 0.79 -12.47
C ALA A 116 19.97 1.66 -11.47
N PHE A 117 20.83 2.55 -11.95
CA PHE A 117 21.54 3.51 -11.10
C PHE A 117 20.56 4.45 -10.39
N ASN A 118 19.53 4.93 -11.09
CA ASN A 118 18.46 5.70 -10.48
C ASN A 118 17.84 4.94 -9.29
N GLY A 119 17.55 3.65 -9.45
CA GLY A 119 17.07 2.78 -8.36
C GLY A 119 18.03 2.68 -7.19
N TRP A 120 19.33 2.52 -7.46
CA TRP A 120 20.34 2.49 -6.41
C TRP A 120 20.41 3.81 -5.64
N PHE A 121 20.41 4.95 -6.33
CA PHE A 121 20.41 6.29 -5.71
C PHE A 121 19.11 6.59 -4.94
N GLN A 122 17.97 6.12 -5.42
CA GLN A 122 16.69 6.17 -4.71
C GLN A 122 16.70 5.32 -3.42
N GLY A 123 17.63 4.36 -3.31
CA GLY A 123 17.89 3.60 -2.09
C GLY A 123 18.52 4.40 -0.94
N PHE A 124 19.00 5.63 -1.17
CA PHE A 124 19.63 6.47 -0.14
C PHE A 124 18.60 7.13 0.80
N GLY A 125 17.40 7.41 0.29
CA GLY A 125 16.43 8.25 0.99
C GLY A 125 15.91 7.64 2.29
N ALA A 126 15.38 6.41 2.21
CA ALA A 126 14.83 5.71 3.36
C ALA A 126 15.81 5.56 4.54
N PRO A 127 17.06 5.08 4.35
CA PRO A 127 18.01 4.95 5.45
C PRO A 127 18.43 6.33 6.00
N ALA A 128 18.63 7.35 5.16
CA ALA A 128 18.94 8.71 5.64
C ALA A 128 17.83 9.27 6.56
N CYS A 129 16.57 9.09 6.17
CA CYS A 129 15.42 9.50 6.96
C CYS A 129 15.29 8.68 8.24
N ALA A 130 15.51 7.37 8.19
CA ALA A 130 15.46 6.50 9.37
C ALA A 130 16.55 6.85 10.40
N VAL A 131 17.79 7.10 9.94
CA VAL A 131 18.90 7.58 10.78
C VAL A 131 18.57 8.94 11.39
N SER A 132 17.99 9.85 10.62
CA SER A 132 17.54 11.16 11.13
C SER A 132 16.46 11.01 12.22
N LEU A 133 15.47 10.14 12.01
CA LEU A 133 14.43 9.85 13.00
C LEU A 133 15.02 9.26 14.28
N ALA A 134 15.95 8.31 14.17
CA ALA A 134 16.60 7.69 15.32
C ALA A 134 17.43 8.67 16.15
N ASN A 135 18.11 9.62 15.49
CA ASN A 135 18.96 10.62 16.15
C ASN A 135 18.18 11.76 16.82
N TRP A 136 16.99 12.09 16.33
CA TRP A 136 16.21 13.26 16.76
C TRP A 136 14.97 12.93 17.60
N TYR A 137 14.55 11.66 17.67
CA TYR A 137 13.33 11.23 18.37
C TYR A 137 13.57 10.04 19.30
N GLY A 138 13.04 10.15 20.52
CA GLY A 138 13.12 9.10 21.54
C GLY A 138 12.21 7.90 21.25
N ASN A 139 12.38 6.82 22.01
CA ASN A 139 11.72 5.54 21.70
C ASN A 139 10.18 5.63 21.78
N ASN A 140 9.65 6.37 22.75
CA ASN A 140 8.20 6.46 23.02
C ASN A 140 7.42 7.25 21.95
N GLU A 141 8.09 8.05 21.12
CA GLU A 141 7.44 8.89 20.11
C GLU A 141 7.83 8.54 18.68
N ARG A 142 8.88 7.73 18.50
CA ARG A 142 9.45 7.42 17.19
C ARG A 142 8.43 6.76 16.27
N GLY A 143 7.59 5.86 16.78
CA GLY A 143 6.54 5.22 15.99
C GLY A 143 5.55 6.21 15.38
N ARG A 144 5.06 7.18 16.16
CA ARG A 144 4.15 8.23 15.67
C ARG A 144 4.79 9.08 14.58
N VAL A 145 6.04 9.49 14.80
CA VAL A 145 6.77 10.36 13.86
C VAL A 145 7.14 9.59 12.60
N TYR A 146 7.49 8.31 12.72
CA TYR A 146 7.69 7.42 11.58
C TYR A 146 6.42 7.29 10.74
N GLY A 147 5.24 7.21 11.39
CA GLY A 147 3.95 7.23 10.70
C GLY A 147 3.74 8.52 9.88
N VAL A 148 4.04 9.69 10.47
CA VAL A 148 4.00 10.98 9.75
C VAL A 148 4.98 10.97 8.58
N TRP A 149 6.22 10.53 8.77
CA TRP A 149 7.18 10.41 7.67
C TRP A 149 6.70 9.46 6.57
N SER A 150 6.03 8.35 6.91
CA SER A 150 5.52 7.39 5.94
C SER A 150 4.49 8.00 4.97
N THR A 151 3.82 9.08 5.35
CA THR A 151 2.89 9.82 4.45
C THR A 151 3.59 10.45 3.25
N ALA A 152 4.91 10.69 3.34
CA ALA A 152 5.71 11.22 2.25
C ALA A 152 5.59 10.37 0.97
N HIS A 153 5.39 9.06 1.11
CA HIS A 153 5.21 8.17 -0.02
C HIS A 153 3.95 8.52 -0.83
N SER A 154 2.81 8.67 -0.16
CA SER A 154 1.54 9.02 -0.79
C SER A 154 1.57 10.44 -1.34
N ILE A 155 2.21 11.38 -0.63
CA ILE A 155 2.42 12.76 -1.13
C ILE A 155 3.22 12.73 -2.43
N GLY A 156 4.31 11.94 -2.46
CA GLY A 156 5.16 11.80 -3.63
C GLY A 156 4.45 11.15 -4.82
N GLU A 157 3.69 10.08 -4.59
CA GLU A 157 2.85 9.45 -5.63
C GLU A 157 1.81 10.44 -6.18
N GLY A 158 1.09 11.16 -5.31
CA GLY A 158 0.11 12.16 -5.72
C GLY A 158 0.73 13.32 -6.51
N LEU A 159 1.87 13.85 -6.06
CA LEU A 159 2.61 14.89 -6.78
C LEU A 159 3.09 14.41 -8.15
N THR A 160 3.47 13.14 -8.28
CA THR A 160 3.91 12.57 -9.56
C THR A 160 2.75 12.45 -10.53
N TYR A 161 1.67 11.78 -10.14
CA TYR A 161 0.58 11.49 -11.07
C TYR A 161 -0.31 12.70 -11.37
N LEU A 162 -0.51 13.62 -10.43
CA LEU A 162 -1.30 14.84 -10.65
C LEU A 162 -0.42 16.01 -11.07
N GLY A 163 0.62 16.30 -10.29
CA GLY A 163 1.43 17.50 -10.47
C GLY A 163 2.33 17.44 -11.70
N ILE A 164 3.11 16.38 -11.86
CA ILE A 164 4.03 16.26 -13.00
C ILE A 164 3.27 16.04 -14.30
N ALA A 165 2.23 15.21 -14.30
CA ALA A 165 1.40 15.01 -15.49
C ALA A 165 0.83 16.34 -16.00
N TYR A 166 0.33 17.20 -15.09
CA TYR A 166 -0.12 18.55 -15.43
C TYR A 166 1.02 19.42 -15.99
N LEU A 167 2.19 19.42 -15.34
CA LEU A 167 3.34 20.23 -15.78
C LEU A 167 3.89 19.80 -17.14
N ILE A 168 3.89 18.50 -17.44
CA ILE A 168 4.24 17.99 -18.77
C ILE A 168 3.22 18.47 -19.80
N ALA A 169 1.93 18.39 -19.49
CA ALA A 169 0.88 18.82 -20.42
C ALA A 169 0.88 20.33 -20.69
N ALA A 170 1.27 21.12 -19.69
CA ALA A 170 1.42 22.57 -19.78
C ALA A 170 2.76 23.01 -20.42
N ALA A 171 3.67 22.08 -20.72
CA ALA A 171 4.98 22.41 -21.26
C ALA A 171 4.89 23.04 -22.68
N PRO A 172 5.82 23.95 -23.04
CA PRO A 172 5.78 24.61 -24.34
C PRO A 172 5.96 23.62 -25.50
N LYS A 173 4.87 23.38 -26.25
CA LYS A 173 4.84 22.41 -27.36
C LYS A 173 5.69 22.82 -28.58
N GLY A 174 6.15 24.07 -28.65
CA GLY A 174 6.92 24.62 -29.78
C GLY A 174 8.42 24.26 -29.81
N LEU A 175 8.95 23.53 -28.81
CA LEU A 175 10.37 23.21 -28.69
C LEU A 175 10.76 21.82 -29.22
N GLY A 176 9.80 21.02 -29.72
CA GLY A 176 10.09 19.66 -30.24
C GLY A 176 10.51 18.63 -29.19
N LEU A 177 10.44 19.00 -27.91
CA LEU A 177 10.72 18.13 -26.77
C LEU A 177 9.36 17.68 -26.22
N GLY A 178 9.03 16.40 -26.39
CA GLY A 178 7.75 15.82 -25.96
C GLY A 178 7.92 15.05 -24.66
N TRP A 179 8.43 13.82 -24.77
CA TRP A 179 8.64 12.91 -23.64
C TRP A 179 9.78 13.36 -22.70
N GLN A 180 10.73 14.16 -23.18
CA GLN A 180 11.89 14.63 -22.40
C GLN A 180 11.47 15.50 -21.20
N TRP A 181 10.39 16.28 -21.33
CA TRP A 181 9.84 17.08 -20.22
C TRP A 181 9.44 16.21 -19.03
N GLY A 182 8.98 14.99 -19.29
CA GLY A 182 8.61 14.07 -18.24
C GLY A 182 9.78 13.51 -17.43
N PHE A 183 11.02 13.77 -17.84
CA PHE A 183 12.21 13.51 -17.04
C PHE A 183 12.86 14.78 -16.50
N TRP A 184 12.83 15.88 -17.25
CA TRP A 184 13.41 17.16 -16.82
C TRP A 184 12.67 17.80 -15.65
N VAL A 185 11.33 17.77 -15.66
CA VAL A 185 10.53 18.36 -14.57
C VAL A 185 10.78 17.60 -13.25
N PRO A 186 10.69 16.26 -13.19
CA PRO A 186 11.13 15.50 -12.01
C PRO A 186 12.56 15.83 -11.58
N ALA A 187 13.50 15.88 -12.51
CA ALA A 187 14.90 16.16 -12.20
C ALA A 187 15.06 17.54 -11.51
N ALA A 188 14.41 18.58 -12.03
CA ALA A 188 14.45 19.92 -11.43
C ALA A 188 13.87 19.92 -10.01
N VAL A 189 12.75 19.21 -9.79
CA VAL A 189 12.13 19.06 -8.46
C VAL A 189 13.05 18.33 -7.49
N CYS A 190 13.72 17.26 -7.93
CA CYS A 190 14.66 16.52 -7.10
C CYS A 190 15.95 17.32 -6.80
N VAL A 191 16.46 18.11 -7.75
CA VAL A 191 17.58 19.04 -7.49
C VAL A 191 17.19 20.07 -6.44
N PHE A 192 15.99 20.65 -6.54
CA PHE A 192 15.48 21.57 -5.53
C PHE A 192 15.37 20.89 -4.16
N ALA A 193 14.82 19.68 -4.09
CA ALA A 193 14.75 18.89 -2.86
C ALA A 193 16.15 18.58 -2.28
N ALA A 194 17.13 18.28 -3.13
CA ALA A 194 18.52 18.07 -2.72
C ALA A 194 19.11 19.34 -2.08
N LEU A 195 18.87 20.52 -2.68
CA LEU A 195 19.31 21.81 -2.12
C LEU A 195 18.64 22.10 -0.77
N LEU A 196 17.35 21.81 -0.63
CA LEU A 196 16.63 21.93 0.65
C LEU A 196 17.24 21.01 1.72
N ALA A 197 17.49 19.74 1.37
CA ALA A 197 18.13 18.79 2.28
C ALA A 197 19.53 19.26 2.71
N LEU A 198 20.37 19.75 1.79
CA LEU A 198 21.68 20.30 2.13
C LEU A 198 21.62 21.51 3.05
N ARG A 199 20.62 22.39 2.85
CA ARG A 199 20.53 23.66 3.57
C ARG A 199 19.86 23.54 4.93
N TYR A 200 18.87 22.66 5.05
CA TYR A 200 17.93 22.66 6.16
C TYR A 200 17.86 21.34 6.93
N LEU A 201 18.37 20.21 6.43
CA LEU A 201 18.33 18.95 7.19
C LEU A 201 19.60 18.80 8.06
N PRO A 202 19.52 19.01 9.39
CA PRO A 202 20.67 18.82 10.27
C PRO A 202 21.00 17.33 10.41
N ASP A 203 22.26 17.02 10.71
CA ASP A 203 22.73 15.64 10.91
C ASP A 203 22.34 15.09 12.28
N ARG A 204 23.28 15.08 13.24
CA ARG A 204 23.08 14.57 14.59
C ARG A 204 23.06 15.73 15.58
N PRO A 205 22.29 15.66 16.68
CA PRO A 205 22.33 16.69 17.73
C PRO A 205 23.76 17.01 18.20
N ALA A 206 24.62 16.00 18.30
CA ALA A 206 26.02 16.13 18.69
C ALA A 206 26.84 17.07 17.78
N THR A 207 26.54 17.11 16.47
CA THR A 207 27.22 18.02 15.52
C THR A 207 26.88 19.50 15.77
N LEU A 208 25.78 19.77 16.46
CA LEU A 208 25.33 21.11 16.83
C LEU A 208 25.69 21.45 18.29
N GLY A 209 26.46 20.60 18.96
CA GLY A 209 26.82 20.75 20.38
C GLY A 209 25.68 20.40 21.35
N LEU A 210 24.61 19.75 20.88
CA LEU A 210 23.52 19.27 21.72
C LEU A 210 23.80 17.85 22.25
N PRO A 211 23.30 17.48 23.44
CA PRO A 211 23.37 16.09 23.93
C PRO A 211 22.64 15.14 22.99
N SER A 212 22.86 13.83 23.14
CA SER A 212 22.07 12.86 22.36
C SER A 212 20.60 12.87 22.81
N VAL A 213 19.67 12.48 21.93
CA VAL A 213 18.23 12.44 22.28
C VAL A 213 17.97 11.52 23.48
N ALA A 214 18.74 10.44 23.62
CA ALA A 214 18.67 9.52 24.74
C ALA A 214 19.09 10.20 26.06
N GLN A 215 20.19 10.96 26.05
CA GLN A 215 20.63 11.74 27.22
C GLN A 215 19.64 12.85 27.56
N TRP A 216 19.11 13.54 26.55
CA TRP A 216 18.17 14.65 26.73
C TRP A 216 16.82 14.19 27.31
N LYS A 217 16.32 13.01 26.91
CA LYS A 217 15.08 12.43 27.46
C LYS A 217 15.27 11.55 28.69
N GLY A 218 16.50 11.21 29.04
CA GLY A 218 16.76 10.16 30.03
C GLY A 218 16.35 8.76 29.56
N ASP A 219 16.21 8.54 28.25
CA ASP A 219 15.86 7.26 27.62
C ASP A 219 17.05 6.29 27.61
N HIS A 220 17.74 6.13 28.75
CA HIS A 220 18.74 5.08 28.91
C HIS A 220 18.00 3.76 29.13
N SER A 221 17.95 2.90 28.11
CA SER A 221 17.44 1.54 28.29
C SER A 221 18.22 0.86 29.42
N ALA A 222 17.57 0.62 30.56
CA ALA A 222 18.15 -0.08 31.72
C ALA A 222 18.74 -1.47 31.35
N MET A 223 18.35 -2.03 30.20
CA MET A 223 18.85 -3.29 29.67
C MET A 223 20.20 -3.22 28.94
N SER A 224 20.78 -2.04 28.69
CA SER A 224 22.04 -1.92 27.92
C SER A 224 23.30 -2.20 28.74
N ALA A 225 23.24 -2.18 30.08
CA ALA A 225 24.42 -2.38 30.92
C ALA A 225 24.78 -3.86 31.14
N HIS A 226 23.85 -4.79 30.88
CA HIS A 226 24.04 -6.22 31.19
C HIS A 226 23.85 -7.19 30.01
N ALA A 227 23.71 -6.72 28.77
CA ALA A 227 23.44 -7.61 27.64
C ALA A 227 24.16 -7.28 26.31
N VAL A 228 25.28 -6.54 26.35
CA VAL A 228 26.21 -6.51 25.20
C VAL A 228 27.38 -7.41 25.53
N SER A 229 27.18 -8.72 25.38
CA SER A 229 28.31 -9.61 25.17
C SER A 229 29.01 -9.14 23.88
N ALA A 230 30.30 -8.83 24.01
CA ALA A 230 31.12 -8.16 23.00
C ALA A 230 31.37 -8.97 21.71
N ASP A 231 30.61 -10.05 21.46
CA ASP A 231 30.97 -11.08 20.48
C ASP A 231 29.83 -11.52 19.53
N SER A 232 28.65 -10.90 19.60
CA SER A 232 27.64 -11.07 18.55
C SER A 232 27.84 -10.01 17.46
N SER A 233 28.71 -10.31 16.49
CA SER A 233 28.82 -9.52 15.26
C SER A 233 27.42 -9.24 14.68
N VAL A 234 27.10 -7.99 14.38
CA VAL A 234 25.81 -7.54 13.79
C VAL A 234 25.43 -8.43 12.60
N TRP A 235 26.41 -8.83 11.80
CA TRP A 235 26.27 -9.77 10.69
C TRP A 235 25.71 -11.14 11.12
N ARG A 236 26.24 -11.73 12.20
CA ARG A 236 25.75 -13.01 12.74
C ARG A 236 24.32 -12.89 13.24
N THR A 237 23.96 -11.77 13.85
CA THR A 237 22.59 -11.50 14.31
C THR A 237 21.62 -11.34 13.13
N GLN A 238 22.02 -10.65 12.06
CA GLN A 238 21.24 -10.53 10.83
C GLN A 238 21.05 -11.89 10.12
N LEU A 239 22.08 -12.73 10.06
CA LEU A 239 21.96 -14.06 9.46
C LEU A 239 21.01 -14.98 10.22
N LYS A 240 20.91 -14.86 11.55
CA LYS A 240 19.95 -15.62 12.35
C LYS A 240 18.50 -15.32 11.97
N ILE A 241 18.21 -14.10 11.51
CA ILE A 241 16.87 -13.70 11.06
C ILE A 241 16.46 -14.52 9.82
N LEU A 242 17.40 -14.81 8.90
CA LEU A 242 17.13 -15.63 7.71
C LEU A 242 16.82 -17.10 8.05
N ALA A 243 17.19 -17.58 9.23
CA ALA A 243 16.86 -18.93 9.68
C ALA A 243 15.42 -19.05 10.23
N ILE A 244 14.71 -17.93 10.43
CA ILE A 244 13.35 -17.92 10.98
C ILE A 244 12.35 -18.19 9.83
N PRO A 245 11.61 -19.32 9.83
CA PRO A 245 10.73 -19.68 8.71
C PRO A 245 9.58 -18.70 8.48
N SER A 246 9.04 -18.11 9.55
CA SER A 246 7.93 -17.15 9.47
C SER A 246 8.31 -15.87 8.71
N ILE A 247 9.59 -15.50 8.68
CA ILE A 247 10.07 -14.35 7.93
C ILE A 247 9.99 -14.61 6.42
N TRP A 248 10.24 -15.84 5.97
CA TRP A 248 10.08 -16.20 4.56
C TRP A 248 8.61 -16.24 4.14
N VAL A 249 7.72 -16.75 5.00
CA VAL A 249 6.28 -16.70 4.75
C VAL A 249 5.81 -15.26 4.62
N LEU A 250 6.22 -14.38 5.54
CA LEU A 250 5.88 -12.96 5.50
C LEU A 250 6.49 -12.26 4.28
N ALA A 251 7.74 -12.57 3.92
CA ALA A 251 8.41 -12.02 2.76
C ALA A 251 7.72 -12.42 1.46
N LEU A 252 7.33 -13.70 1.33
CA LEU A 252 6.62 -14.19 0.15
C LEU A 252 5.23 -13.59 0.05
N ALA A 253 4.47 -13.55 1.15
CA ALA A 253 3.15 -12.92 1.18
C ALA A 253 3.23 -11.42 0.81
N SER A 254 4.22 -10.71 1.37
CA SER A 254 4.46 -9.30 1.04
C SER A 254 4.85 -9.15 -0.43
N SER A 255 5.77 -9.98 -0.94
CA SER A 255 6.19 -9.96 -2.34
C SER A 255 4.99 -10.12 -3.28
N SER A 256 4.14 -11.14 -3.06
CA SER A 256 2.96 -11.38 -3.89
C SER A 256 2.00 -10.20 -3.90
N MET A 257 1.73 -9.59 -2.73
CA MET A 257 0.91 -8.39 -2.65
C MET A 257 1.54 -7.20 -3.41
N TYR A 258 2.86 -7.03 -3.30
CA TYR A 258 3.56 -5.94 -3.96
C TYR A 258 3.67 -6.10 -5.48
N VAL A 259 3.68 -7.34 -5.99
CA VAL A 259 3.60 -7.60 -7.45
C VAL A 259 2.32 -6.98 -8.00
N THR A 260 1.15 -7.28 -7.41
CA THR A 260 -0.13 -6.71 -7.85
C THR A 260 -0.14 -5.19 -7.70
N ARG A 261 0.33 -4.66 -6.56
CA ARG A 261 0.38 -3.22 -6.32
C ARG A 261 1.24 -2.50 -7.36
N TYR A 262 2.44 -2.98 -7.64
CA TYR A 262 3.33 -2.35 -8.61
C TYR A 262 2.87 -2.56 -10.06
N ALA A 263 2.21 -3.67 -10.38
CA ALA A 263 1.59 -3.86 -11.69
C ALA A 263 0.58 -2.75 -11.97
N ILE A 264 -0.38 -2.53 -11.06
CA ILE A 264 -1.40 -1.48 -11.19
C ILE A 264 -0.75 -0.09 -11.18
N ASN A 265 0.15 0.19 -10.23
CA ASN A 265 0.78 1.51 -10.13
C ASN A 265 1.67 1.84 -11.35
N SER A 266 2.33 0.85 -11.94
CA SER A 266 3.30 1.05 -13.02
C SER A 266 2.67 1.05 -14.41
N TRP A 267 1.62 0.25 -14.61
CA TRP A 267 0.96 0.07 -15.91
C TRP A 267 -0.46 0.65 -15.97
N GLY A 268 -1.06 1.02 -14.84
CA GLY A 268 -2.43 1.54 -14.79
C GLY A 268 -2.65 2.75 -15.69
N ASN A 269 -1.72 3.71 -15.74
CA ASN A 269 -1.86 4.87 -16.62
C ASN A 269 -1.81 4.51 -18.11
N VAL A 270 -0.95 3.56 -18.49
CA VAL A 270 -0.85 3.08 -19.88
C VAL A 270 -2.13 2.35 -20.24
N TYR A 271 -2.58 1.46 -19.35
CA TYR A 271 -3.81 0.70 -19.50
C TYR A 271 -5.02 1.62 -19.71
N LEU A 272 -5.20 2.62 -18.84
CA LEU A 272 -6.29 3.60 -18.96
C LEU A 272 -6.23 4.47 -20.22
N GLN A 273 -5.06 4.59 -20.86
CA GLN A 273 -4.89 5.36 -22.10
C GLN A 273 -5.05 4.50 -23.36
N GLU A 274 -5.02 3.18 -23.24
CA GLU A 274 -5.06 2.26 -24.38
C GLU A 274 -6.43 1.59 -24.56
N ILE A 275 -7.23 1.44 -23.51
CA ILE A 275 -8.58 0.89 -23.65
C ILE A 275 -9.45 1.89 -24.39
N ARG A 276 -10.01 1.46 -25.52
CA ARG A 276 -10.93 2.26 -26.35
C ARG A 276 -12.25 1.56 -26.61
N GLY A 277 -12.35 0.27 -26.27
CA GLY A 277 -13.60 -0.49 -26.35
C GLY A 277 -13.62 -1.68 -25.39
N PHE A 278 -14.80 -2.25 -25.20
CA PHE A 278 -14.95 -3.45 -24.37
C PHE A 278 -14.24 -4.67 -24.97
N ASP A 279 -14.01 -4.70 -26.29
CA ASP A 279 -13.25 -5.78 -26.92
C ASP A 279 -11.76 -5.80 -26.51
N ASP A 280 -11.24 -4.71 -25.94
CA ASP A 280 -9.85 -4.67 -25.44
C ASP A 280 -9.67 -5.52 -24.17
N PHE A 281 -10.76 -5.94 -23.51
CA PHE A 281 -10.73 -6.91 -22.40
C PHE A 281 -10.57 -8.37 -22.87
N LEU A 282 -10.67 -8.64 -24.17
CA LEU A 282 -10.51 -9.99 -24.73
C LEU A 282 -9.02 -10.36 -24.82
N ASP A 283 -8.63 -11.52 -24.29
CA ASP A 283 -7.28 -12.04 -24.47
C ASP A 283 -7.11 -12.58 -25.89
N ARG A 284 -6.48 -11.77 -26.75
CA ARG A 284 -6.22 -12.08 -28.16
C ARG A 284 -5.27 -13.27 -28.37
N ARG A 285 -4.59 -13.75 -27.31
CA ARG A 285 -3.72 -14.94 -27.37
C ARG A 285 -4.51 -16.24 -27.29
N LEU A 286 -5.77 -16.19 -26.83
CA LEU A 286 -6.62 -17.36 -26.78
C LEU A 286 -7.07 -17.77 -28.18
N PRO A 287 -7.11 -19.09 -28.50
CA PRO A 287 -7.75 -19.56 -29.72
C PRO A 287 -9.19 -19.06 -29.78
N ALA A 288 -9.60 -18.56 -30.94
CA ALA A 288 -10.91 -17.94 -31.13
C ALA A 288 -12.09 -18.88 -30.74
N ASP A 289 -11.89 -20.19 -30.83
CA ASP A 289 -12.90 -21.20 -30.53
C ASP A 289 -12.76 -21.81 -29.12
N SER A 290 -11.89 -21.26 -28.27
CA SER A 290 -11.76 -21.73 -26.89
C SER A 290 -12.97 -21.32 -26.05
N ALA A 291 -13.36 -22.17 -25.09
CA ALA A 291 -14.44 -21.86 -24.16
C ALA A 291 -14.17 -20.57 -23.35
N ALA A 292 -12.90 -20.33 -23.00
CA ALA A 292 -12.47 -19.09 -22.35
C ALA A 292 -12.68 -17.85 -23.24
N ALA A 293 -12.35 -17.92 -24.53
CA ALA A 293 -12.59 -16.81 -25.46
C ALA A 293 -14.09 -16.55 -25.66
N ARG A 294 -14.92 -17.59 -25.72
CA ARG A 294 -16.39 -17.44 -25.76
C ARG A 294 -16.94 -16.79 -24.49
N GLY A 295 -16.48 -17.22 -23.32
CA GLY A 295 -16.86 -16.63 -22.04
C GLY A 295 -16.48 -15.15 -21.95
N GLN A 296 -15.28 -14.78 -22.39
CA GLN A 296 -14.84 -13.39 -22.44
C GLN A 296 -15.71 -12.54 -23.40
N ARG A 297 -16.05 -13.06 -24.59
CA ARG A 297 -16.97 -12.36 -25.51
C ARG A 297 -18.37 -12.18 -24.91
N GLN A 298 -18.86 -13.15 -24.15
CA GLN A 298 -20.15 -13.03 -23.48
C GLN A 298 -20.12 -11.94 -22.40
N VAL A 299 -19.03 -11.84 -21.63
CA VAL A 299 -18.83 -10.75 -20.67
C VAL A 299 -18.80 -9.40 -21.37
N VAL A 300 -18.06 -9.29 -22.48
CA VAL A 300 -18.03 -8.07 -23.29
C VAL A 300 -19.41 -7.70 -23.84
N GLY A 301 -20.20 -8.68 -24.28
CA GLY A 301 -21.60 -8.48 -24.68
C GLY A 301 -22.46 -7.91 -23.54
N LYS A 302 -22.31 -8.44 -22.32
CA LYS A 302 -22.99 -7.90 -21.13
C LYS A 302 -22.53 -6.49 -20.77
N LEU A 303 -21.24 -6.18 -20.92
CA LEU A 303 -20.73 -4.83 -20.70
C LEU A 303 -21.39 -3.83 -21.68
N ARG A 304 -21.53 -4.20 -22.96
CA ARG A 304 -22.28 -3.39 -23.96
C ARG A 304 -23.74 -3.22 -23.61
N GLU A 305 -24.38 -4.25 -23.09
CA GLU A 305 -25.78 -4.19 -22.66
C GLU A 305 -25.97 -3.26 -21.46
N ILE A 306 -25.07 -3.34 -20.46
CA ILE A 306 -25.19 -2.63 -19.19
C ILE A 306 -24.76 -1.16 -19.34
N TYR A 307 -23.58 -0.93 -19.92
CA TYR A 307 -22.97 0.41 -20.00
C TYR A 307 -23.31 1.12 -21.31
N GLY A 308 -23.80 0.38 -22.30
CA GLY A 308 -24.28 0.95 -23.56
C GLY A 308 -23.17 1.31 -24.53
N THR A 309 -23.62 1.84 -25.66
CA THR A 309 -22.80 2.44 -26.70
C THR A 309 -23.43 3.78 -27.09
N HIS A 310 -22.65 4.66 -27.69
CA HIS A 310 -23.17 5.90 -28.24
C HIS A 310 -22.62 6.14 -29.64
N VAL A 311 -23.37 6.91 -30.44
CA VAL A 311 -22.85 7.46 -31.69
C VAL A 311 -21.93 8.60 -31.32
N CYS A 312 -20.64 8.44 -31.59
CA CYS A 312 -19.65 9.41 -31.21
C CYS A 312 -19.79 10.69 -32.04
N ASP A 313 -19.45 11.82 -31.44
CA ASP A 313 -19.45 13.15 -32.04
C ASP A 313 -18.05 13.75 -31.94
N ALA A 314 -17.33 13.81 -33.07
CA ALA A 314 -15.97 14.35 -33.12
C ALA A 314 -15.91 15.85 -32.75
N GLY A 315 -17.04 16.56 -32.77
CA GLY A 315 -17.16 17.93 -32.29
C GLY A 315 -17.07 18.07 -30.77
N LYS A 316 -17.29 16.99 -30.01
CA LYS A 316 -17.19 16.98 -28.55
C LYS A 316 -15.78 16.60 -28.11
N ILE A 317 -15.03 17.61 -27.70
CA ILE A 317 -13.68 17.41 -27.17
C ILE A 317 -13.74 16.95 -25.71
N ILE A 318 -13.27 15.72 -25.46
CA ILE A 318 -13.14 15.13 -24.12
C ILE A 318 -11.91 15.70 -23.39
N SER A 319 -10.78 15.86 -24.09
CA SER A 319 -9.55 16.37 -23.49
C SER A 319 -8.82 17.37 -24.38
N VAL A 320 -8.65 18.58 -23.86
CA VAL A 320 -7.78 19.62 -24.45
C VAL A 320 -6.31 19.49 -24.02
N VAL A 321 -6.06 18.60 -23.07
CA VAL A 321 -4.74 18.40 -22.44
C VAL A 321 -3.92 17.40 -23.25
N GLN A 322 -4.59 16.40 -23.85
CA GLN A 322 -4.02 15.36 -24.69
C GLN A 322 -4.50 15.48 -26.14
N LYS A 323 -3.76 14.86 -27.06
CA LYS A 323 -4.03 14.88 -28.51
C LYS A 323 -3.81 13.49 -29.08
N TYR A 324 -4.57 13.12 -30.12
CA TYR A 324 -4.25 11.96 -30.94
C TYR A 324 -2.95 12.17 -31.72
N ASP A 325 -2.42 11.10 -32.31
CA ASP A 325 -1.19 11.12 -33.12
C ASP A 325 -1.28 12.06 -34.33
N ASN A 326 -2.49 12.32 -34.83
CA ASN A 326 -2.77 13.28 -35.91
C ASN A 326 -2.75 14.76 -35.44
N GLY A 327 -2.59 15.02 -34.15
CA GLY A 327 -2.53 16.35 -33.55
C GLY A 327 -3.89 16.97 -33.18
N GLU A 328 -4.99 16.28 -33.40
CA GLU A 328 -6.34 16.67 -32.96
C GLU A 328 -6.53 16.38 -31.47
N PHE A 329 -7.45 17.10 -30.81
CA PHE A 329 -7.74 16.86 -29.40
C PHE A 329 -8.51 15.55 -29.23
N ILE A 330 -8.38 14.91 -28.06
CA ILE A 330 -9.16 13.69 -27.79
C ILE A 330 -10.63 14.06 -27.74
N ASP A 331 -11.43 13.42 -28.58
CA ASP A 331 -12.87 13.63 -28.75
C ASP A 331 -13.66 12.40 -28.31
N ASP A 332 -14.99 12.53 -28.36
CA ASP A 332 -15.98 11.48 -28.05
C ASP A 332 -15.79 10.21 -28.87
N CYS A 333 -15.09 10.29 -30.01
CA CYS A 333 -14.89 9.16 -30.92
C CYS A 333 -13.71 8.27 -30.54
N LEU A 334 -12.84 8.65 -29.59
CA LEU A 334 -11.72 7.82 -29.13
C LEU A 334 -10.81 7.31 -30.28
N GLY A 335 -10.75 8.06 -31.39
CA GLY A 335 -9.99 7.72 -32.60
C GLY A 335 -10.75 6.90 -33.65
N HIS A 336 -12.05 6.67 -33.46
CA HIS A 336 -12.95 6.16 -34.50
C HIS A 336 -13.46 7.31 -35.40
N GLN A 337 -14.08 6.98 -36.53
CA GLN A 337 -14.64 8.00 -37.44
C GLN A 337 -15.87 8.67 -36.82
N ASP A 338 -16.05 9.96 -37.09
CA ASP A 338 -17.23 10.70 -36.65
C ASP A 338 -18.54 10.01 -37.08
N GLY A 339 -19.50 9.91 -36.16
CA GLY A 339 -20.75 9.20 -36.37
C GLY A 339 -20.67 7.67 -36.28
N THR A 340 -19.53 7.10 -35.87
CA THR A 340 -19.45 5.66 -35.55
C THR A 340 -20.01 5.36 -34.17
N VAL A 341 -20.49 4.13 -33.98
CA VAL A 341 -20.94 3.65 -32.67
C VAL A 341 -19.72 3.18 -31.89
N VAL A 342 -19.46 3.79 -30.74
CA VAL A 342 -18.35 3.46 -29.84
C VAL A 342 -18.89 2.99 -28.49
N ASP A 343 -18.10 2.17 -27.80
CA ASP A 343 -18.46 1.66 -26.47
C ASP A 343 -18.33 2.78 -25.42
N ASN A 344 -19.27 2.84 -24.46
CA ASN A 344 -19.21 3.78 -23.34
C ASN A 344 -18.21 3.30 -22.27
N VAL A 345 -16.94 3.16 -22.63
CA VAL A 345 -15.91 2.62 -21.74
C VAL A 345 -15.73 3.48 -20.49
N GLU A 346 -15.89 4.79 -20.62
CA GLU A 346 -15.81 5.73 -19.50
C GLU A 346 -16.96 5.58 -18.49
N ASP A 347 -18.09 5.02 -18.92
CA ASP A 347 -19.23 4.71 -18.05
C ASP A 347 -19.04 3.40 -17.29
N VAL A 348 -17.99 2.62 -17.60
CA VAL A 348 -17.59 1.45 -16.80
C VAL A 348 -17.06 1.94 -15.48
N ASP A 349 -18.01 2.14 -14.58
CA ASP A 349 -17.71 2.59 -13.26
C ASP A 349 -17.12 1.41 -12.47
N LEU A 350 -15.78 1.40 -12.43
CA LEU A 350 -14.95 0.50 -11.65
C LEU A 350 -15.21 0.62 -10.13
N VAL A 351 -15.92 1.67 -9.72
CA VAL A 351 -16.38 1.95 -8.36
C VAL A 351 -17.85 1.54 -8.17
N VAL A 352 -18.70 1.52 -9.20
CA VAL A 352 -20.13 1.08 -9.15
C VAL A 352 -20.27 -0.42 -8.97
N GLY A 353 -19.35 -1.23 -9.50
CA GLY A 353 -19.25 -2.63 -9.07
C GLY A 353 -19.14 -2.75 -7.54
N TRP A 354 -18.63 -1.71 -6.87
CA TRP A 354 -18.60 -1.58 -5.41
C TRP A 354 -19.80 -0.78 -4.86
N LEU A 355 -20.29 0.29 -5.50
CA LEU A 355 -21.34 1.19 -4.97
C LEU A 355 -22.79 0.84 -5.35
N ALA A 356 -22.99 -0.05 -6.33
CA ALA A 356 -24.29 -0.51 -6.84
C ALA A 356 -24.75 -1.84 -6.23
N GLU A 357 -24.08 -2.29 -5.17
CA GLU A 357 -24.65 -3.28 -4.29
C GLU A 357 -26.02 -2.79 -3.78
N TYR A 358 -27.03 -3.62 -3.99
CA TYR A 358 -28.44 -3.27 -3.82
C TYR A 358 -28.78 -2.87 -2.37
N THR A 359 -27.94 -3.28 -1.41
CA THR A 359 -28.10 -3.10 0.02
C THR A 359 -26.90 -2.35 0.61
N ARG A 360 -27.04 -1.04 0.85
CA ARG A 360 -26.13 -0.33 1.76
C ARG A 360 -26.67 -0.42 3.19
N PRO A 361 -25.87 -0.82 4.20
CA PRO A 361 -26.29 -0.71 5.59
C PRO A 361 -26.66 0.74 5.91
N HIS A 362 -27.88 0.97 6.39
CA HIS A 362 -28.39 2.32 6.64
C HIS A 362 -27.45 3.07 7.62
N GLY A 363 -26.86 4.19 7.19
CA GLY A 363 -25.92 4.98 8.00
C GLY A 363 -24.43 4.74 7.71
N PHE A 364 -24.07 3.88 6.76
CA PHE A 364 -22.67 3.64 6.35
C PHE A 364 -22.35 4.24 4.98
N ALA A 365 -21.11 4.75 4.85
CA ALA A 365 -20.60 5.41 3.64
C ALA A 365 -19.92 4.46 2.64
N ILE A 366 -19.86 3.16 2.96
CA ILE A 366 -19.19 2.12 2.16
C ILE A 366 -20.17 0.99 1.82
N SER A 367 -19.86 0.20 0.80
CA SER A 367 -20.70 -0.89 0.31
C SER A 367 -20.75 -2.10 1.25
N GLU A 368 -21.73 -2.99 1.09
CA GLU A 368 -21.87 -4.25 1.82
C GLU A 368 -20.66 -5.19 1.63
N THR A 369 -20.13 -5.38 0.42
CA THR A 369 -18.91 -6.20 0.19
C THR A 369 -17.71 -5.53 0.84
N GLN A 370 -17.54 -4.21 0.72
CA GLN A 370 -16.46 -3.51 1.43
C GLN A 370 -16.63 -3.59 2.93
N PHE A 371 -17.87 -3.53 3.43
CA PHE A 371 -18.19 -3.68 4.83
C PHE A 371 -17.91 -5.11 5.32
N HIS A 372 -18.24 -6.14 4.55
CA HIS A 372 -17.91 -7.54 4.84
C HIS A 372 -16.41 -7.80 4.79
N VAL A 373 -15.71 -7.31 3.76
CA VAL A 373 -14.26 -7.37 3.65
C VAL A 373 -13.60 -6.58 4.78
N PHE A 374 -14.17 -5.44 5.17
CA PHE A 374 -13.75 -4.66 6.33
C PHE A 374 -13.99 -5.42 7.62
N ILE A 375 -15.16 -6.00 7.87
CA ILE A 375 -15.45 -6.78 9.09
C ILE A 375 -14.58 -8.05 9.15
N LEU A 376 -14.42 -8.78 8.05
CA LEU A 376 -13.57 -9.97 7.97
C LEU A 376 -12.10 -9.63 8.22
N ASN A 377 -11.60 -8.53 7.66
CA ASN A 377 -10.22 -8.09 7.91
C ASN A 377 -10.04 -7.38 9.25
N ALA A 378 -11.01 -6.59 9.70
CA ALA A 378 -10.96 -5.82 10.94
C ALA A 378 -11.09 -6.74 12.14
N SER A 379 -11.95 -7.75 12.11
CA SER A 379 -12.00 -8.79 13.16
C SER A 379 -10.65 -9.51 13.25
N ARG A 380 -10.11 -10.01 12.13
CA ARG A 380 -8.78 -10.64 12.10
C ARG A 380 -7.67 -9.70 12.59
N ARG A 381 -7.73 -8.42 12.23
CA ARG A 381 -6.72 -7.41 12.59
C ARG A 381 -6.81 -6.99 14.06
N LEU A 382 -8.01 -6.78 14.59
CA LEU A 382 -8.27 -6.50 16.00
C LEU A 382 -7.83 -7.67 16.88
N PHE A 383 -8.12 -8.92 16.48
CA PHE A 383 -7.74 -10.10 17.26
C PHE A 383 -6.28 -10.56 17.05
N SER A 384 -5.60 -10.13 15.98
CA SER A 384 -4.15 -10.29 15.83
C SER A 384 -3.34 -9.25 16.61
N ASP A 385 -3.98 -8.16 17.01
CA ASP A 385 -3.34 -7.10 17.75
C ASP A 385 -3.29 -7.48 19.25
N ARG A 386 -2.07 -7.56 19.78
CA ARG A 386 -1.84 -7.89 21.20
C ARG A 386 -2.56 -6.95 22.15
N PHE A 387 -2.81 -5.70 21.73
CA PHE A 387 -3.46 -4.68 22.54
C PHE A 387 -4.93 -5.02 22.80
N PHE A 388 -5.65 -5.55 21.81
CA PHE A 388 -7.05 -5.94 21.95
C PHE A 388 -7.25 -7.41 22.39
N THR A 389 -6.17 -8.14 22.64
CA THR A 389 -6.20 -9.54 23.10
C THR A 389 -5.44 -9.73 24.40
N SER A 390 -4.20 -10.22 24.36
CA SER A 390 -3.39 -10.55 25.54
C SER A 390 -3.15 -9.38 26.50
N SER A 391 -3.10 -8.16 25.97
CA SER A 391 -2.88 -6.92 26.73
C SER A 391 -4.18 -6.18 27.05
N PHE A 392 -5.36 -6.68 26.66
CA PHE A 392 -6.64 -6.09 27.07
C PHE A 392 -6.95 -6.46 28.53
N ARG A 393 -6.21 -5.84 29.46
CA ARG A 393 -6.31 -6.06 30.89
C ARG A 393 -6.25 -4.72 31.65
N PRO A 394 -6.75 -4.65 32.89
CA PRO A 394 -6.76 -3.42 33.69
C PRO A 394 -5.36 -2.83 33.94
N GLU A 395 -4.28 -3.61 33.77
CA GLU A 395 -2.90 -3.15 33.93
C GLU A 395 -2.39 -2.31 32.76
N PHE A 396 -2.97 -2.48 31.56
CA PHE A 396 -2.56 -1.78 30.34
C PHE A 396 -3.60 -0.77 29.84
N TYR A 397 -4.86 -0.96 30.22
CA TYR A 397 -5.98 -0.08 29.87
C TYR A 397 -6.49 0.66 31.10
N SER A 398 -7.06 1.85 30.90
CA SER A 398 -7.72 2.53 32.01
C SER A 398 -8.86 1.67 32.53
N HIS A 399 -8.99 1.56 33.86
CA HIS A 399 -10.11 0.84 34.49
C HIS A 399 -11.46 1.29 33.93
N LEU A 400 -11.63 2.58 33.67
CA LEU A 400 -12.84 3.12 33.05
C LEU A 400 -13.10 2.54 31.65
N GLY A 401 -12.09 2.50 30.78
CA GLY A 401 -12.24 1.99 29.41
C GLY A 401 -12.39 0.47 29.35
N TYR A 402 -11.64 -0.24 30.20
CA TYR A 402 -11.73 -1.70 30.34
C TYR A 402 -13.12 -2.10 30.85
N ASN A 403 -13.56 -1.54 31.98
CA ASN A 403 -14.89 -1.80 32.54
C ASN A 403 -15.99 -1.38 31.57
N TRP A 404 -15.84 -0.23 30.88
CA TRP A 404 -16.82 0.15 29.86
C TRP A 404 -16.96 -0.90 28.77
N VAL A 405 -15.88 -1.46 28.21
CA VAL A 405 -16.02 -2.50 27.17
C VAL A 405 -16.58 -3.82 27.73
N VAL A 406 -16.16 -4.21 28.94
CA VAL A 406 -16.60 -5.47 29.59
C VAL A 406 -18.07 -5.39 30.00
N ASP A 407 -18.49 -4.27 30.59
CA ASP A 407 -19.81 -4.07 31.19
C ASP A 407 -20.83 -3.53 30.18
N ASN A 408 -20.39 -2.92 29.06
CA ASN A 408 -21.29 -2.35 28.05
C ASN A 408 -21.72 -3.38 26.97
N GLY A 409 -21.17 -4.59 27.00
CA GLY A 409 -21.77 -5.78 26.38
C GLY A 409 -22.29 -6.73 27.46
N PRO A 410 -23.33 -6.34 28.24
CA PRO A 410 -23.80 -7.11 29.38
C PRO A 410 -24.25 -8.52 28.96
N LEU A 411 -24.17 -9.46 29.90
CA LEU A 411 -24.65 -10.84 29.68
C LEU A 411 -26.13 -10.88 29.31
N ASP A 412 -26.91 -9.89 29.72
CA ASP A 412 -28.32 -9.72 29.37
C ASP A 412 -28.54 -9.53 27.86
N ASP A 413 -27.55 -8.98 27.15
CA ASP A 413 -27.57 -8.81 25.69
C ASP A 413 -26.93 -10.00 24.96
N CYS A 414 -26.68 -11.11 25.65
CA CYS A 414 -26.17 -12.33 25.04
C CYS A 414 -27.17 -12.87 24.01
N PRO A 415 -26.75 -13.18 22.78
CA PRO A 415 -27.62 -13.78 21.77
C PRO A 415 -27.98 -15.25 22.06
N TYR A 416 -27.34 -15.88 23.04
CA TYR A 416 -27.48 -17.30 23.38
C TYR A 416 -27.80 -17.49 24.88
N PRO A 417 -28.28 -18.67 25.30
CA PRO A 417 -28.47 -18.98 26.71
C PRO A 417 -27.17 -18.86 27.51
N LEU A 418 -27.24 -18.26 28.70
CA LEU A 418 -26.11 -18.17 29.61
C LEU A 418 -25.79 -19.54 30.20
N THR A 419 -24.50 -19.84 30.30
CA THR A 419 -23.98 -21.06 30.96
C THR A 419 -23.46 -20.68 32.33
N GLU A 420 -23.75 -21.49 33.34
CA GLU A 420 -23.21 -21.32 34.69
C GLU A 420 -21.86 -22.05 34.81
N MET A 421 -20.83 -21.33 35.24
CA MET A 421 -19.51 -21.89 35.52
C MET A 421 -19.45 -22.51 36.92
N LYS A 422 -18.38 -23.27 37.20
CA LYS A 422 -18.17 -23.95 38.50
C LYS A 422 -18.03 -23.00 39.70
N ASP A 423 -17.88 -21.70 39.46
CA ASP A 423 -17.76 -20.64 40.44
C ASP A 423 -19.04 -19.79 40.55
N ASP A 424 -20.18 -20.32 40.09
CA ASP A 424 -21.50 -19.67 40.04
C ASP A 424 -21.53 -18.39 39.16
N SER A 425 -20.51 -18.17 38.32
CA SER A 425 -20.50 -17.07 37.37
C SER A 425 -21.26 -17.44 36.09
N LEU A 426 -22.04 -16.49 35.55
CA LEU A 426 -22.74 -16.66 34.28
C LEU A 426 -21.85 -16.23 33.12
N VAL A 427 -21.78 -17.05 32.07
CA VAL A 427 -21.02 -16.75 30.85
C VAL A 427 -21.86 -16.96 29.59
N CYS A 428 -21.62 -16.11 28.60
CA CYS A 428 -22.27 -16.15 27.29
C CYS A 428 -21.39 -16.92 26.31
N ASN A 429 -21.75 -18.17 25.98
CA ASN A 429 -20.99 -19.05 25.10
C ASN A 429 -21.58 -19.10 23.68
N GLU A 430 -20.72 -19.31 22.69
CA GLU A 430 -21.13 -19.63 21.32
C GLU A 430 -21.85 -21.00 21.31
N PRO A 431 -22.90 -21.18 20.48
CA PRO A 431 -23.77 -22.36 20.51
C PRO A 431 -23.12 -23.63 19.96
N VAL A 432 -22.02 -23.49 19.23
CA VAL A 432 -21.28 -24.59 18.61
C VAL A 432 -19.83 -24.53 19.09
N GLU A 433 -19.29 -25.69 19.46
CA GLU A 433 -17.87 -25.82 19.77
C GLU A 433 -17.03 -25.55 18.53
N SER A 434 -15.96 -24.77 18.71
CA SER A 434 -14.99 -24.53 17.65
C SER A 434 -13.72 -25.32 17.95
N ASN A 435 -13.34 -26.21 17.03
CA ASN A 435 -12.21 -27.13 17.21
C ASN A 435 -12.27 -27.96 18.52
N GLY A 436 -13.47 -28.32 18.98
CA GLY A 436 -13.68 -29.12 20.20
C GLY A 436 -13.59 -28.33 21.51
N HIS A 437 -13.57 -26.99 21.45
CA HIS A 437 -13.58 -26.13 22.62
C HIS A 437 -14.83 -25.24 22.64
N THR A 438 -15.42 -25.06 23.83
CA THR A 438 -16.46 -24.06 24.07
C THR A 438 -15.83 -22.67 24.13
N ILE A 439 -16.38 -21.71 23.37
CA ILE A 439 -15.81 -20.37 23.25
C ILE A 439 -16.82 -19.33 23.72
N MET A 440 -16.37 -18.36 24.50
CA MET A 440 -17.22 -17.24 24.92
C MET A 440 -17.48 -16.30 23.74
N VAL A 441 -18.71 -15.81 23.64
CA VAL A 441 -19.07 -14.73 22.72
C VAL A 441 -18.24 -13.50 23.08
N SER A 442 -17.56 -12.93 22.09
CA SER A 442 -16.73 -11.73 22.28
C SER A 442 -17.56 -10.54 22.80
N PRO A 443 -17.06 -9.78 23.79
CA PRO A 443 -17.68 -8.51 24.21
C PRO A 443 -17.88 -7.53 23.04
N LEU A 444 -16.98 -7.54 22.06
CA LEU A 444 -17.10 -6.71 20.86
C LEU A 444 -18.26 -7.16 19.96
N LYS A 445 -18.49 -8.47 19.81
CA LYS A 445 -19.65 -9.01 19.07
C LYS A 445 -20.96 -8.54 19.73
N ARG A 446 -21.06 -8.64 21.05
CA ARG A 446 -22.21 -8.10 21.82
C ARG A 446 -22.37 -6.59 21.64
N LEU A 447 -21.28 -5.82 21.73
CA LEU A 447 -21.29 -4.37 21.59
C LEU A 447 -21.66 -3.91 20.16
N MET A 448 -21.24 -4.64 19.12
CA MET A 448 -21.61 -4.35 17.73
C MET A 448 -23.08 -4.67 17.46
N MET A 449 -23.58 -5.82 17.94
CA MET A 449 -25.01 -6.14 17.80
C MET A 449 -25.91 -5.17 18.57
N ARG A 450 -25.46 -4.67 19.72
CA ARG A 450 -26.22 -3.67 20.49
C ARG A 450 -26.26 -2.30 19.81
N ASN A 451 -25.11 -1.81 19.35
CA ASN A 451 -25.01 -0.46 18.76
C ASN A 451 -25.46 -0.43 17.28
N ILE A 452 -25.43 -1.58 16.60
CA ILE A 452 -25.82 -1.73 15.20
C ILE A 452 -26.68 -3.00 15.05
N PRO A 453 -27.95 -2.99 15.50
CA PRO A 453 -28.82 -4.17 15.51
C PRO A 453 -29.03 -4.82 14.14
N GLN A 454 -28.86 -4.05 13.06
CA GLN A 454 -28.99 -4.51 11.67
C GLN A 454 -27.92 -5.54 11.29
N LEU A 455 -26.80 -5.61 12.03
CA LEU A 455 -25.74 -6.58 11.79
C LEU A 455 -25.97 -7.91 12.52
N ARG A 456 -27.09 -8.06 13.24
CA ARG A 456 -27.35 -9.25 14.04
C ARG A 456 -27.28 -10.52 13.17
N ASP A 457 -28.05 -10.59 12.09
CA ASP A 457 -28.13 -11.81 11.27
C ASP A 457 -26.77 -12.21 10.66
N GLU A 458 -25.97 -11.21 10.29
CA GLU A 458 -24.61 -11.41 9.78
C GLU A 458 -23.59 -11.79 10.87
N LEU A 459 -23.75 -11.32 12.09
CA LEU A 459 -22.83 -11.61 13.19
C LEU A 459 -23.19 -12.88 13.96
N MET A 460 -24.45 -13.34 13.87
CA MET A 460 -24.95 -14.51 14.61
C MET A 460 -24.24 -15.81 14.23
N HIS A 461 -23.79 -15.95 12.99
CA HIS A 461 -23.10 -17.15 12.51
C HIS A 461 -21.56 -17.05 12.62
N VAL A 462 -21.04 -15.88 13.00
CA VAL A 462 -19.60 -15.66 13.19
C VAL A 462 -19.18 -16.23 14.54
N VAL A 463 -18.65 -17.45 14.52
CA VAL A 463 -18.03 -18.10 15.68
C VAL A 463 -16.55 -17.76 15.69
N ASN A 464 -16.06 -17.23 16.80
CA ASN A 464 -14.63 -17.00 16.96
C ASN A 464 -13.90 -18.34 17.15
N VAL A 465 -13.17 -18.80 16.13
CA VAL A 465 -12.44 -20.09 16.16
C VAL A 465 -11.12 -19.99 16.96
N PHE A 466 -10.70 -18.78 17.33
CA PHE A 466 -9.46 -18.52 18.05
C PHE A 466 -9.73 -18.09 19.49
N ASP A 467 -9.44 -18.98 20.45
CA ASP A 467 -9.39 -18.71 21.88
C ASP A 467 -8.06 -18.00 22.20
N PRO A 468 -8.06 -16.69 22.46
CA PRO A 468 -6.83 -15.95 22.73
C PRO A 468 -6.15 -16.35 24.05
N TRP A 469 -6.84 -17.14 24.89
CA TRP A 469 -6.47 -17.49 26.26
C TRP A 469 -6.05 -18.96 26.37
N ALA A 470 -6.20 -19.76 25.31
CA ALA A 470 -5.74 -21.14 25.21
C ALA A 470 -4.24 -21.26 25.55
N ARG A 471 -3.44 -20.29 25.07
CA ARG A 471 -2.01 -20.18 25.37
C ARG A 471 -1.73 -20.02 26.87
N ASP A 472 -2.55 -19.27 27.60
CA ASP A 472 -2.37 -19.02 29.04
C ASP A 472 -2.88 -20.19 29.90
N ARG A 473 -3.79 -21.02 29.37
CA ARG A 473 -4.28 -22.26 30.00
C ARG A 473 -3.42 -23.50 29.71
N GLY A 474 -2.40 -23.39 28.87
CA GLY A 474 -1.54 -24.50 28.47
C GLY A 474 -2.18 -25.47 27.47
N GLU A 475 -3.37 -25.14 26.96
CA GLU A 475 -4.07 -25.88 25.91
C GLU A 475 -3.58 -25.32 24.56
N TYR A 476 -2.60 -25.99 23.95
CA TYR A 476 -2.16 -25.59 22.62
C TYR A 476 -3.22 -25.97 21.58
N TYR A 477 -3.60 -25.03 20.73
CA TYR A 477 -4.20 -25.38 19.45
C TYR A 477 -3.22 -26.24 18.66
N SER A 478 -3.62 -27.45 18.29
CA SER A 478 -2.89 -28.22 17.30
C SER A 478 -3.00 -27.51 15.94
N LEU A 479 -1.85 -27.25 15.31
CA LEU A 479 -1.78 -26.82 13.91
C LEU A 479 -1.92 -28.00 12.94
N ASP A 480 -2.13 -29.22 13.44
CA ASP A 480 -2.42 -30.41 12.63
C ASP A 480 -3.86 -30.37 12.14
N TRP A 481 -4.19 -29.37 11.34
CA TRP A 481 -5.39 -29.42 10.53
C TRP A 481 -5.22 -30.54 9.50
N LYS A 482 -5.99 -31.62 9.65
CA LYS A 482 -6.16 -32.64 8.61
C LYS A 482 -7.49 -32.39 7.91
N PRO A 483 -7.50 -32.22 6.57
CA PRO A 483 -8.76 -32.14 5.84
C PRO A 483 -9.59 -33.40 6.10
N ARG A 484 -10.90 -33.21 6.18
CA ARG A 484 -11.88 -34.30 6.23
C ARG A 484 -11.65 -35.23 5.02
N PRO A 485 -11.42 -36.54 5.18
CA PRO A 485 -11.15 -37.46 4.07
C PRO A 485 -12.26 -37.46 3.01
N ASP A 486 -13.48 -37.15 3.44
CA ASP A 486 -14.70 -37.04 2.66
C ASP A 486 -14.90 -35.68 1.97
N ALA A 487 -14.03 -34.68 2.19
CA ALA A 487 -14.14 -33.37 1.54
C ALA A 487 -13.98 -33.42 0.00
N ARG A 488 -13.33 -34.47 -0.54
CA ARG A 488 -13.30 -34.73 -2.00
C ARG A 488 -14.63 -35.28 -2.55
N ALA A 489 -15.48 -35.82 -1.69
CA ALA A 489 -16.81 -36.32 -2.05
C ALA A 489 -17.92 -35.29 -1.77
N ASP A 490 -17.54 -34.10 -1.31
CA ASP A 490 -18.48 -33.01 -1.11
C ASP A 490 -19.00 -32.52 -2.49
N PRO A 491 -20.32 -32.43 -2.69
CA PRO A 491 -20.93 -32.07 -3.97
C PRO A 491 -20.46 -30.71 -4.52
N ALA A 492 -19.93 -29.82 -3.67
CA ALA A 492 -19.38 -28.53 -4.07
C ALA A 492 -18.02 -28.65 -4.80
N PHE A 493 -17.36 -29.81 -4.75
CA PHE A 493 -16.06 -30.09 -5.38
C PHE A 493 -16.11 -31.14 -6.48
N VAL A 494 -17.30 -31.67 -6.80
CA VAL A 494 -17.50 -32.43 -8.04
C VAL A 494 -17.38 -31.41 -9.18
N GLU A 495 -16.49 -31.65 -10.16
CA GLU A 495 -16.51 -30.91 -11.43
C GLU A 495 -17.95 -30.95 -11.94
N GLN A 496 -18.66 -29.82 -11.85
CA GLN A 496 -19.97 -29.71 -12.44
C GLN A 496 -19.76 -29.82 -13.94
N ASP A 497 -20.15 -30.97 -14.50
CA ASP A 497 -20.44 -31.08 -15.92
C ASP A 497 -21.50 -30.01 -16.21
N TYR A 498 -21.07 -28.91 -16.83
CA TYR A 498 -21.98 -27.92 -17.37
C TYR A 498 -22.71 -28.56 -18.56
N GLU A 499 -23.75 -29.34 -18.27
CA GLU A 499 -24.72 -29.78 -19.26
C GLU A 499 -25.42 -28.56 -19.85
N ALA A 500 -25.52 -28.57 -21.17
CA ALA A 500 -26.12 -27.53 -21.97
C ALA A 500 -27.56 -27.25 -21.49
N VAL A 501 -27.82 -26.01 -21.06
CA VAL A 501 -29.19 -25.53 -20.96
C VAL A 501 -29.64 -25.16 -22.37
N ASP A 502 -30.52 -26.01 -22.89
CA ASP A 502 -31.23 -25.86 -24.15
C ASP A 502 -32.18 -24.66 -24.07
N TYR A 503 -31.99 -23.66 -24.94
CA TYR A 503 -32.82 -22.44 -25.01
C TYR A 503 -33.85 -22.53 -26.13
N GLU A 504 -34.36 -23.72 -26.43
CA GLU A 504 -35.58 -23.87 -27.24
C GLU A 504 -36.75 -24.30 -26.36
N THR A 505 -37.85 -23.56 -26.49
CA THR A 505 -39.15 -23.71 -25.81
C THR A 505 -39.24 -23.05 -24.42
N VAL A 506 -39.90 -21.90 -24.34
CA VAL A 506 -41.35 -21.79 -24.08
C VAL A 506 -41.71 -20.29 -24.00
N ASP A 507 -42.60 -19.93 -24.92
CA ASP A 507 -43.50 -18.76 -25.08
C ASP A 507 -43.56 -17.65 -24.00
#